data_AF-D0UN61-F1
#
_entry.id   AF-D0UN61-F1
#
_cell.length_a   1.000
_cell.length_b   1.000
_cell.length_c   1.000
_cell.angle_alpha   90.00
_cell.angle_beta   90.00
_cell.angle_gamma   90.00
#
_symmetry.space_group_name_H-M   'P 1'
#
loop_
_entity.id
_entity.type
_entity.pdbx_description
1 polymer ?
#
loop_
_entity_poly.entity_id
_entity_poly.type
_entity_poly.pdbx_seq_one_letter_code
_entity_poly.pdbx_strand_id
1 'polypeptide(L)'
;REDSFKTCREAGEKLVEKNHHASEEVKEKLVTLKQEKAALLALWEERRILYEQCMDLQLFYRDTEQADTWMAKQEAFLENEDLGDSIDSVEALIK
;
A
#
# COMPACT_ATOMS: atom_id res chain seq x y z
N ARG A 1 -17.92 -12.40 -5.70
CA ARG A 1 -18.12 -12.14 -4.25
C ARG A 1 -19.17 -11.08 -4.02
N GLU A 2 -19.17 -9.95 -4.74
CA GLU A 2 -20.28 -8.99 -4.69
C GLU A 2 -21.62 -9.62 -5.10
N ASP A 3 -21.60 -10.40 -6.18
CA ASP A 3 -22.79 -11.09 -6.69
C ASP A 3 -23.40 -12.08 -5.69
N SER A 4 -22.59 -12.73 -4.84
CA SER A 4 -23.10 -13.67 -3.84
C SER A 4 -23.80 -12.94 -2.69
N PHE A 5 -23.28 -11.81 -2.22
CA PHE A 5 -23.96 -10.97 -1.22
C PHE A 5 -25.27 -10.41 -1.78
N LYS A 6 -25.25 -9.93 -3.03
CA LYS A 6 -26.44 -9.42 -3.71
C LYS A 6 -27.51 -10.49 -3.86
N THR A 7 -27.15 -11.67 -4.35
CA THR A 7 -28.08 -12.79 -4.56
C THR A 7 -28.67 -13.28 -3.23
N CYS A 8 -27.84 -13.39 -2.19
CA CYS A 8 -28.29 -13.79 -0.86
C CYS A 8 -29.29 -12.78 -0.26
N ARG A 9 -28.98 -11.48 -0.39
CA ARG A 9 -29.88 -10.40 0.04
C ARG A 9 -31.21 -10.44 -0.69
N GLU A 10 -31.20 -10.53 -2.03
CA GLU A 10 -32.41 -10.58 -2.84
C GLU A 10 -33.27 -11.82 -2.54
N ALA A 11 -32.64 -12.97 -2.27
CA ALA A 11 -33.36 -14.17 -1.86
C ALA A 11 -34.02 -14.00 -0.49
N GLY A 12 -33.31 -13.39 0.48
CA GLY A 12 -33.86 -13.08 1.80
C GLY A 12 -35.00 -12.07 1.74
N GLU A 13 -34.85 -10.99 0.96
CA GLU A 13 -35.90 -9.99 0.75
C GLU A 13 -37.18 -10.63 0.20
N LYS A 14 -37.07 -11.55 -0.78
CA LYS A 14 -38.22 -12.31 -1.30
C LYS A 14 -38.89 -13.20 -0.25
N LEU A 15 -38.14 -13.78 0.69
CA LEU A 15 -38.73 -14.56 1.79
C LEU A 15 -39.50 -13.67 2.77
N VAL A 16 -39.02 -12.45 2.99
CA VAL A 16 -39.70 -11.45 3.82
C VAL A 16 -40.98 -10.95 3.14
N GLU A 17 -40.92 -10.62 1.86
CA GLU A 17 -42.09 -10.17 1.08
C GLU A 17 -43.22 -11.21 1.03
N LYS A 18 -42.87 -12.49 1.01
CA LYS A 18 -43.83 -13.60 1.00
C LYS A 18 -44.43 -13.94 2.37
N ASN A 19 -44.12 -13.15 3.42
CA ASN A 19 -44.52 -13.44 4.81
C ASN A 19 -44.20 -14.88 5.23
N HIS A 20 -42.99 -15.34 4.90
CA HIS A 20 -42.50 -16.64 5.31
C HIS A 20 -42.51 -16.76 6.85
N HIS A 21 -42.78 -17.94 7.40
CA HIS A 21 -42.87 -18.15 8.86
C HIS A 21 -41.62 -17.71 9.63
N ALA A 22 -40.45 -17.71 8.97
CA ALA A 22 -39.17 -17.26 9.52
C ALA A 22 -38.79 -15.82 9.10
N SER A 23 -39.73 -14.98 8.62
CA SER A 23 -39.40 -13.65 8.10
C SER A 23 -38.69 -12.73 9.09
N GLU A 24 -39.01 -12.82 10.40
CA GLU A 24 -38.32 -12.02 11.42
C GLU A 24 -36.85 -12.43 11.57
N GLU A 25 -36.56 -13.74 11.64
CA GLU A 25 -35.18 -14.25 11.66
C GLU A 25 -34.42 -13.84 10.38
N VAL A 26 -35.08 -13.94 9.21
CA VAL A 26 -34.46 -13.54 7.93
C VAL A 26 -34.12 -12.05 7.92
N LYS A 27 -34.99 -11.17 8.44
CA LYS A 27 -34.70 -9.74 8.56
C LYS A 27 -33.47 -9.48 9.42
N GLU A 28 -33.38 -10.11 10.58
CA GLU A 28 -32.21 -9.99 11.47
C GLU A 28 -30.92 -10.41 10.75
N LYS A 29 -30.93 -11.57 10.09
CA LYS A 29 -29.77 -12.07 9.34
C LYS A 29 -29.38 -11.15 8.18
N LEU A 30 -30.34 -10.53 7.49
CA LEU A 30 -30.06 -9.56 6.42
C LEU A 30 -29.40 -8.28 6.96
N VAL A 31 -29.81 -7.82 8.16
CA VAL A 31 -29.16 -6.69 8.83
C VAL A 31 -27.72 -7.04 9.19
N THR A 32 -27.49 -8.21 9.81
CA THR A 32 -26.13 -8.68 10.13
C THR A 32 -25.28 -8.80 8.86
N LEU A 33 -25.80 -9.41 7.79
CA LEU A 33 -25.09 -9.56 6.51
C LEU A 33 -24.62 -8.21 5.95
N LYS A 34 -25.47 -7.17 6.04
CA LYS A 34 -25.15 -5.82 5.60
C LYS A 34 -24.04 -5.19 6.46
N GLN A 35 -24.12 -5.36 7.77
CA GLN A 35 -23.12 -4.84 8.71
C GLN A 35 -21.75 -5.50 8.51
N GLU A 36 -21.71 -6.83 8.44
CA GLU A 36 -20.48 -7.60 8.20
C GLU A 36 -19.83 -7.25 6.87
N LYS A 37 -20.64 -7.07 5.81
CA LYS A 37 -20.14 -6.61 4.51
C LYS A 37 -19.51 -5.22 4.61
N ALA A 38 -20.16 -4.28 5.31
CA ALA A 38 -19.62 -2.94 5.48
C ALA A 38 -18.31 -2.94 6.29
N ALA A 39 -18.26 -3.72 7.36
CA ALA A 39 -17.04 -3.90 8.17
C ALA A 39 -15.90 -4.50 7.36
N LEU A 40 -16.18 -5.53 6.55
CA LEU A 40 -15.19 -6.13 5.66
C LEU A 40 -14.60 -5.12 4.66
N LEU A 41 -15.44 -4.29 4.04
CA LEU A 41 -14.98 -3.27 3.10
C LEU A 41 -14.15 -2.19 3.79
N ALA A 42 -14.53 -1.78 5.01
CA ALA A 42 -13.74 -0.83 5.79
C ALA A 42 -12.36 -1.39 6.16
N LEU A 43 -12.29 -2.64 6.64
CA LEU A 43 -11.03 -3.32 6.95
C LEU A 43 -10.14 -3.50 5.71
N TRP A 44 -10.75 -3.79 4.57
CA TRP A 44 -10.02 -3.89 3.31
C TRP A 44 -9.35 -2.55 2.97
N GLU A 45 -10.09 -1.46 3.08
CA GLU A 45 -9.60 -0.12 2.74
C GLU A 45 -8.49 0.33 3.70
N GLU A 46 -8.67 0.11 4.99
CA GLU A 46 -7.63 0.36 6.00
C GLU A 46 -6.34 -0.39 5.66
N ARG A 47 -6.45 -1.67 5.30
CA ARG A 47 -5.29 -2.49 4.93
C ARG A 47 -4.63 -2.03 3.62
N ARG A 48 -5.42 -1.56 2.65
CA ARG A 48 -4.90 -0.98 1.40
C ARG A 48 -4.05 0.25 1.71
N ILE A 49 -4.57 1.18 2.51
CA ILE A 49 -3.86 2.40 2.92
C ILE A 49 -2.56 2.06 3.65
N LEU A 50 -2.59 1.10 4.58
CA LEU A 50 -1.39 0.67 5.29
C LEU A 50 -0.31 0.14 4.33
N TYR A 51 -0.70 -0.66 3.34
CA TYR A 51 0.25 -1.17 2.35
C TYR A 51 0.82 -0.08 1.45
N GLU A 52 0.04 0.92 1.09
CA GLU A 52 0.53 2.09 0.34
C GLU A 52 1.55 2.86 1.17
N GLN A 53 1.25 3.14 2.45
CA GLN A 53 2.19 3.80 3.36
C GLN A 53 3.49 3.01 3.56
N CYS A 54 3.40 1.69 3.71
CA CYS A 54 4.57 0.82 3.80
C CYS A 54 5.39 0.85 2.51
N MET A 55 4.74 0.86 1.35
CA MET A 55 5.42 0.94 0.06
C MET A 55 6.17 2.27 -0.09
N ASP A 56 5.50 3.38 0.20
CA ASP A 56 6.11 4.72 0.16
C ASP A 56 7.33 4.81 1.09
N LEU A 57 7.24 4.24 2.29
CA LEU A 57 8.35 4.19 3.23
C LEU A 57 9.54 3.36 2.69
N GLN A 58 9.28 2.22 2.04
CA GLN A 58 10.35 1.41 1.45
C GLN A 58 11.02 2.13 0.27
N LEU A 59 10.25 2.84 -0.55
CA LEU A 59 10.80 3.67 -1.63
C LEU A 59 11.68 4.77 -1.05
N PHE A 60 11.23 5.45 0.01
CA PHE A 60 12.02 6.48 0.69
C PHE A 60 13.36 5.95 1.22
N TYR A 61 13.37 4.78 1.88
CA TYR A 61 14.62 4.18 2.37
C TYR A 61 15.57 3.83 1.24
N ARG A 62 15.07 3.23 0.17
CA ARG A 62 15.89 2.90 -1.00
C ARG A 62 16.50 4.17 -1.62
N ASP A 63 15.70 5.22 -1.77
CA ASP A 63 16.16 6.46 -2.39
C ASP A 63 17.18 7.18 -1.50
N THR A 64 17.01 7.11 -0.17
CA THR A 64 17.99 7.63 0.81
C THR A 64 19.30 6.85 0.76
N GLU A 65 19.24 5.52 0.75
CA GLU A 65 20.43 4.66 0.65
C GLU A 65 21.20 4.91 -0.67
N GLN A 66 20.48 5.14 -1.76
CA GLN A 66 21.11 5.50 -3.04
C GLN A 66 21.80 6.86 -2.96
N ALA A 67 21.17 7.85 -2.33
CA ALA A 67 21.77 9.18 -2.13
C ALA A 67 23.02 9.09 -1.24
N ASP A 68 22.95 8.37 -0.12
CA ASP A 68 24.08 8.17 0.80
C ASP A 68 25.25 7.48 0.09
N THR A 69 24.97 6.43 -0.70
CA THR A 69 25.99 5.75 -1.49
C THR A 69 26.65 6.67 -2.52
N TRP A 70 25.87 7.56 -3.14
CA TRP A 70 26.39 8.53 -4.11
C TRP A 70 27.25 9.60 -3.43
N MET A 71 26.79 10.15 -2.30
CA MET A 71 27.54 11.13 -1.51
C MET A 71 28.84 10.54 -0.97
N ALA A 72 28.82 9.32 -0.41
CA ALA A 72 30.03 8.66 0.09
C ALA A 72 31.09 8.45 -0.99
N LYS A 73 30.67 8.15 -2.23
CA LYS A 73 31.61 8.07 -3.38
C LYS A 73 32.21 9.42 -3.71
N GLN A 74 31.40 10.49 -3.66
CA GLN A 74 31.87 11.84 -3.93
C GLN A 74 32.81 12.34 -2.83
N GLU A 75 32.50 12.08 -1.56
CA GLU A 75 33.36 12.37 -0.41
C GLU A 75 34.69 11.64 -0.54
N ALA A 76 34.69 10.33 -0.81
CA ALA A 76 35.92 9.56 -1.00
C ALA A 76 36.76 10.04 -2.19
N PHE A 77 36.14 10.54 -3.25
CA PHE A 77 36.85 11.16 -4.38
C PHE A 77 37.48 12.51 -3.97
N LEU A 78 36.76 13.34 -3.20
CA LEU A 78 37.26 14.64 -2.73
C LEU A 78 38.32 14.54 -1.62
N GLU A 79 38.25 13.51 -0.77
CA GLU A 79 39.27 13.21 0.24
C GLU A 79 40.57 12.66 -0.39
N ASN A 80 40.54 12.28 -1.67
CA ASN A 80 41.76 11.89 -2.37
C ASN A 80 42.62 13.13 -2.65
N GLU A 81 43.58 13.39 -1.76
CA GLU A 81 44.57 14.46 -1.88
C GLU A 81 45.70 14.17 -2.92
N ASP A 82 45.61 13.10 -3.70
CA ASP A 82 46.60 12.78 -4.74
C ASP A 82 46.42 13.71 -5.96
N LEU A 83 46.99 14.90 -5.85
CA LEU A 83 46.97 15.95 -6.86
C LEU A 83 47.78 15.61 -8.12
N GLY A 84 48.43 14.45 -8.16
CA GLY A 84 49.35 14.07 -9.23
C GLY A 84 50.66 14.86 -9.20
N ASP A 85 51.72 14.24 -9.70
CA ASP A 85 53.09 14.76 -9.71
C ASP A 85 53.45 15.50 -11.02
N SER A 86 52.48 15.73 -11.90
CA SER A 86 52.68 16.36 -13.21
C SER A 86 51.54 17.31 -13.58
N ILE A 87 51.83 18.30 -14.45
CA ILE A 87 50.81 19.22 -14.97
C ILE A 87 49.67 18.49 -15.69
N ASP A 88 49.99 17.41 -16.42
CA ASP A 88 49.01 16.61 -17.15
C ASP A 88 48.08 15.83 -16.19
N SER A 89 48.58 15.36 -15.04
CA SER A 89 47.75 14.71 -14.01
C SER A 89 46.87 15.70 -13.26
N VAL A 90 47.35 16.92 -13.00
CA VAL A 90 46.54 18.02 -12.45
C VAL A 90 45.46 18.48 -13.43
N GLU A 91 45.76 18.62 -14.73
CA GLU A 91 44.75 18.99 -15.74
C GLU A 91 43.66 17.91 -15.90
N ALA A 92 44.01 16.62 -15.74
CA ALA A 92 43.05 15.53 -15.76
C ALA A 92 42.13 15.51 -14.53
N LEU A 93 42.57 16.01 -13.38
CA LEU A 93 41.78 16.13 -12.14
C LEU A 93 40.78 17.29 -12.18
N ILE A 94 41.04 18.34 -12.97
CA ILE A 94 40.20 19.54 -13.09
C ILE A 94 39.01 19.34 -14.05
N LYS A 95 39.07 18.32 -14.91
CA LYS A 95 38.15 18.11 -16.03
C LYS A 95 37.08 17.06 -15.75
#